data_AF-M2X0L9-F1
#
_entry.id   AF-M2X0L9-F1
#
_cell.length_a   1.000
_cell.length_b   1.000
_cell.length_c   1.000
_cell.angle_alpha   90.00
_cell.angle_beta   90.00
_cell.angle_gamma   90.00
#
_symmetry.space_group_name_H-M   'P 1'
#
loop_
_entity.id
_entity.type
_entity.pdbx_description
1 polymer ?
#
loop_
_entity_poly.entity_id
_entity_poly.type
_entity_poly.pdbx_seq_one_letter_code
_entity_poly.pdbx_strand_id
1 'polypeptide(L)'
;MTVKRRCHGRNRKGRNHTCQVCCDGCGCKLAKDKAIKRFTVRNMVDKSSLRDLQDACIIDKYELPKLYVKLQYCVSCAVHRKIVRPRSREERKIRYSSRTAVLDRFRKRE
;
A
#
# COMPACT_ATOMS: atom_id res chain seq x y z
N MET A 1 20.25 -6.95 25.45
CA MET A 1 19.86 -6.11 24.29
C MET A 1 18.33 -5.98 24.22
N THR A 2 17.81 -4.76 24.06
CA THR A 2 16.35 -4.52 23.96
C THR A 2 15.84 -4.67 22.53
N VAL A 3 14.84 -5.53 22.31
CA VAL A 3 14.25 -5.76 20.98
C VAL A 3 12.88 -5.07 20.84
N LYS A 4 12.77 -4.09 19.93
CA LYS A 4 11.50 -3.36 19.70
C LYS A 4 10.41 -4.21 19.06
N ARG A 5 10.77 -5.19 18.21
CA ARG A 5 9.81 -6.05 17.48
C ARG A 5 10.35 -7.48 17.36
N ARG A 6 9.52 -8.50 17.66
CA ARG A 6 9.86 -9.93 17.48
C ARG A 6 10.31 -10.29 16.07
N CYS A 7 9.85 -9.55 15.05
CA CYS A 7 10.22 -9.77 13.65
C CYS A 7 11.43 -8.95 13.18
N HIS A 8 12.07 -8.15 14.05
CA HIS A 8 13.19 -7.25 13.70
C HIS A 8 12.89 -6.29 12.53
N GLY A 9 11.60 -6.05 12.23
CA GLY A 9 11.15 -5.15 11.16
C GLY A 9 11.04 -5.77 9.77
N ARG A 10 11.14 -7.10 9.61
CA ARG A 10 11.01 -7.78 8.31
C ARG A 10 10.19 -9.07 8.42
N ASN A 11 9.55 -9.50 7.33
CA ASN A 11 8.89 -10.81 7.27
C ASN A 11 9.83 -11.92 6.75
N ARG A 12 10.98 -12.08 7.42
CA ARG A 12 11.99 -13.06 7.05
C ARG A 12 11.93 -14.24 8.04
N LYS A 13 11.32 -15.34 7.61
CA LYS A 13 11.18 -16.59 8.37
C LYS A 13 11.82 -17.71 7.56
N GLY A 14 12.78 -18.43 8.13
CA GLY A 14 13.49 -19.54 7.48
C GLY A 14 14.29 -19.18 6.22
N ARG A 15 14.60 -17.90 6.01
CA ARG A 15 15.28 -17.40 4.80
C ARG A 15 16.50 -16.57 5.21
N ASN A 16 17.61 -16.70 4.47
CA ASN A 16 18.87 -16.01 4.73
C ASN A 16 19.12 -14.78 3.85
N HIS A 17 18.60 -14.77 2.64
CA HIS A 17 18.69 -13.61 1.76
C HIS A 17 17.37 -13.48 1.00
N THR A 18 16.96 -12.26 0.72
CA THR A 18 15.83 -12.01 -0.17
C THR A 18 16.20 -10.91 -1.15
N CYS A 19 15.73 -11.07 -2.39
CA CYS A 19 16.02 -10.14 -3.47
C CYS A 19 15.67 -8.71 -3.05
N GLN A 20 16.48 -7.77 -3.51
CA GLN A 20 16.23 -6.36 -3.30
C GLN A 20 15.23 -5.84 -4.33
N VAL A 21 14.51 -4.79 -3.96
CA VAL A 21 13.53 -4.08 -4.76
C VAL A 21 13.82 -2.59 -4.66
N CYS A 22 13.57 -1.86 -5.74
CA CYS A 22 13.71 -0.40 -5.76
C CYS A 22 12.44 0.24 -5.20
N CYS A 23 12.61 1.30 -4.40
CA CYS A 23 11.50 2.09 -3.90
C CYS A 23 10.98 3.06 -4.98
N ASP A 24 9.68 3.08 -5.27
CA ASP A 24 9.09 3.98 -6.27
C ASP A 24 9.24 5.48 -5.92
N GLY A 25 9.35 5.79 -4.63
CA GLY A 25 9.44 7.19 -4.16
C GLY A 25 10.83 7.82 -4.22
N CYS A 26 11.89 7.07 -3.95
CA CYS A 26 13.26 7.60 -3.81
C CYS A 26 14.33 6.74 -4.47
N GLY A 27 13.96 5.66 -5.17
CA GLY A 27 14.88 4.76 -5.85
C GLY A 27 15.73 3.86 -4.95
N CYS A 28 15.69 4.02 -3.62
CA CYS A 28 16.58 3.25 -2.74
C CYS A 28 16.28 1.74 -2.78
N LYS A 29 17.33 0.92 -2.65
CA LYS A 29 17.24 -0.54 -2.70
C LYS A 29 16.93 -1.11 -1.32
N LEU A 30 15.80 -1.80 -1.17
CA LEU A 30 15.43 -2.49 0.07
C LEU A 30 15.21 -3.97 -0.17
N ALA A 31 15.41 -4.79 0.85
CA ALA A 31 14.98 -6.19 0.79
C ALA A 31 13.46 -6.28 0.58
N LYS A 32 13.02 -7.22 -0.29
CA LYS A 32 11.61 -7.48 -0.61
C LYS A 32 10.72 -7.72 0.61
N ASP A 33 11.26 -8.25 1.71
CA ASP A 33 10.51 -8.49 2.96
C ASP A 33 10.42 -7.28 3.90
N LYS A 34 11.20 -6.23 3.64
CA LYS A 34 11.13 -4.94 4.37
C LYS A 34 10.28 -3.92 3.64
N ALA A 35 10.15 -4.04 2.32
CA ALA A 35 9.39 -3.12 1.49
C ALA A 35 7.91 -3.11 1.86
N ILE A 36 7.35 -1.89 1.95
CA ILE A 36 5.93 -1.68 2.22
C ILE A 36 5.21 -1.71 0.88
N LYS A 37 4.43 -2.75 0.65
CA LYS A 37 3.73 -2.98 -0.62
C LYS A 37 2.29 -2.55 -0.54
N ARG A 38 1.82 -1.83 -1.55
CA ARG A 38 0.42 -1.42 -1.69
C ARG A 38 -0.04 -1.71 -3.10
N PHE A 39 -1.18 -2.38 -3.20
CA PHE A 39 -1.85 -2.56 -4.47
C PHE A 39 -2.82 -1.40 -4.67
N THR A 40 -2.64 -0.67 -5.76
CA THR A 40 -3.53 0.41 -6.17
C THR A 40 -4.21 -0.02 -7.45
N VAL A 41 -5.52 -0.19 -7.35
CA VAL A 41 -6.41 -0.37 -8.50
C VAL A 41 -7.10 0.96 -8.71
N ARG A 42 -6.98 1.52 -9.90
CA ARG A 42 -7.63 2.77 -10.28
C ARG A 42 -8.18 2.60 -11.68
N ASN A 43 -9.31 3.24 -11.97
CA ASN A 43 -9.71 3.42 -13.37
C ASN A 43 -8.67 4.31 -14.05
N MET A 44 -8.52 4.18 -15.37
CA MET A 44 -7.62 5.06 -16.12
C MET A 44 -8.02 6.54 -16.02
N VAL A 45 -9.33 6.78 -15.86
CA VAL A 45 -9.93 8.11 -15.81
C VAL A 45 -10.47 8.37 -14.40
N ASP A 46 -10.48 9.64 -14.00
CA ASP A 46 -11.09 10.08 -12.74
C ASP A 46 -12.61 9.99 -12.79
N LYS A 47 -13.27 10.15 -11.64
CA LYS A 47 -14.73 9.94 -11.55
C LYS A 47 -15.55 11.03 -12.25
N SER A 48 -15.04 12.25 -12.35
CA SER A 48 -15.78 13.36 -13.00
C SER A 48 -15.84 13.10 -14.50
N SER A 49 -14.69 12.84 -15.12
CA SER A 49 -14.60 12.63 -16.56
C SER A 49 -15.17 11.29 -17.04
N LEU A 50 -15.63 10.41 -16.14
CA LEU A 50 -16.39 9.22 -16.53
C LEU A 50 -17.70 9.59 -17.25
N ARG A 51 -18.38 10.66 -16.84
CA ARG A 51 -19.64 11.09 -17.46
C ARG A 51 -19.39 11.68 -18.84
N ASP A 52 -18.45 12.61 -18.93
CA ASP A 52 -18.07 13.24 -20.19
C ASP A 52 -17.62 12.21 -21.24
N LEU A 53 -16.88 11.18 -20.81
CA LEU A 53 -16.49 10.09 -21.70
C LEU A 53 -17.66 9.19 -22.12
N GLN A 54 -18.65 8.96 -21.26
CA GLN A 54 -19.82 8.17 -21.63
C GLN A 54 -20.69 8.92 -22.65
N ASP A 55 -20.88 10.22 -22.46
CA ASP A 55 -21.66 11.06 -23.38
C ASP A 55 -20.96 11.27 -24.73
N ALA A 56 -19.63 11.37 -24.73
CA ALA A 56 -18.84 11.53 -25.96
C ALA A 56 -18.55 10.20 -26.68
N CYS A 57 -18.70 9.05 -26.01
CA CYS A 57 -18.45 7.74 -26.60
C CYS A 57 -19.60 7.34 -27.53
N ILE A 58 -19.24 6.87 -28.72
CA ILE A 58 -20.19 6.28 -29.68
C ILE A 58 -20.72 4.92 -29.19
N ILE A 59 -20.03 4.29 -28.23
CA ILE A 59 -20.38 2.98 -27.66
C ILE A 59 -21.18 3.19 -26.37
N ASP A 60 -22.45 2.79 -26.37
CA ASP A 60 -23.42 3.02 -25.28
C ASP A 60 -23.01 2.48 -23.90
N LYS A 61 -22.12 1.47 -23.84
CA LYS A 61 -21.65 0.83 -22.59
C LYS A 61 -20.18 0.47 -22.64
N TYR A 62 -19.32 1.48 -22.80
CA TYR A 62 -17.88 1.25 -22.76
C TYR A 62 -17.38 0.98 -21.34
N GLU A 63 -16.80 -0.20 -21.12
CA GLU A 63 -16.12 -0.53 -19.86
C GLU A 63 -14.69 0.01 -19.84
N LEU A 64 -14.41 0.98 -18.98
CA LEU A 64 -13.07 1.54 -18.87
C LEU A 64 -12.08 0.53 -18.25
N PRO A 65 -10.89 0.34 -18.87
CA PRO A 65 -9.82 -0.43 -18.26
C PRO A 65 -9.34 0.13 -16.91
N LYS A 66 -8.80 -0.77 -16.10
CA LYS A 66 -8.23 -0.46 -14.78
C LYS A 66 -6.71 -0.56 -14.82
N LEU A 67 -6.05 0.39 -14.18
CA LEU A 67 -4.63 0.37 -13.89
C LEU A 67 -4.38 -0.41 -12.60
N TYR A 68 -3.55 -1.45 -12.73
CA TYR A 68 -3.14 -2.32 -11.64
C TYR A 68 -1.67 -2.08 -11.32
N VAL A 69 -1.40 -1.35 -10.24
CA VAL A 69 -0.02 -1.02 -9.86
C VAL A 69 0.29 -1.56 -8.47
N LYS A 70 1.40 -2.30 -8.36
CA LYS A 70 1.96 -2.75 -7.08
C LYS A 70 3.10 -1.83 -6.67
N LEU A 71 2.77 -0.82 -5.88
CA LEU A 71 3.73 0.13 -5.34
C LEU A 71 4.56 -0.52 -4.22
N GLN A 72 5.85 -0.23 -4.20
CA GLN A 72 6.83 -0.71 -3.24
C GLN A 72 7.61 0.46 -2.66
N TYR A 73 7.45 0.68 -1.35
CA TYR A 73 8.09 1.81 -0.66
C TYR A 73 9.12 1.36 0.37
N CYS A 74 10.13 2.21 0.56
CA CYS A 74 10.97 2.20 1.75
C CYS A 74 10.20 2.71 2.98
N VAL A 75 10.76 2.46 4.17
CA VAL A 75 10.12 2.87 5.43
C VAL A 75 10.02 4.39 5.55
N SER A 76 11.05 5.13 5.11
CA SER A 76 11.05 6.60 5.17
C SER A 76 9.99 7.21 4.26
N CYS A 77 9.95 6.83 2.97
CA CYS A 77 8.94 7.32 2.03
C CYS A 77 7.52 6.96 2.47
N ALA A 78 7.31 5.77 3.03
CA ALA A 78 5.99 5.36 3.50
C ALA A 78 5.52 6.16 4.72
N VAL A 79 6.42 6.57 5.62
CA VAL A 79 6.08 7.43 6.76
C VAL A 79 5.85 8.86 6.31
N HIS A 80 6.72 9.39 5.44
CA HIS A 80 6.59 10.75 4.90
C HIS A 80 5.26 10.95 4.15
N ARG A 81 4.87 10.00 3.29
CA ARG A 81 3.59 10.00 2.55
C ARG A 81 2.39 9.56 3.39
N LYS A 82 2.56 9.38 4.71
CA LYS A 82 1.52 8.94 5.67
C LYS A 82 0.81 7.63 5.31
N ILE A 83 1.46 6.76 4.53
CA ILE A 83 0.95 5.41 4.18
C ILE A 83 1.02 4.49 5.39
N VAL A 84 2.07 4.64 6.21
CA VAL A 84 2.21 3.96 7.50
C VAL A 84 2.40 5.03 8.57
N ARG A 85 1.69 4.87 9.70
CA ARG A 85 1.74 5.79 10.83
C ARG A 85 2.36 5.09 12.06
N PRO A 86 3.02 5.83 12.96
CA PRO A 86 3.42 5.29 14.25
C PRO A 86 2.19 4.80 15.03
N ARG A 87 2.36 3.70 15.77
CA ARG A 87 1.31 3.06 16.59
C ARG A 87 1.84 2.80 18.01
N SER A 88 0.93 2.64 18.97
CA SER A 88 1.27 2.30 20.36
C SER A 88 1.97 0.94 20.46
N ARG A 89 2.58 0.62 21.61
CA ARG A 89 3.34 -0.65 21.79
C ARG A 89 2.48 -1.88 21.53
N GLU A 90 1.24 -1.87 22.01
CA GLU A 90 0.29 -2.97 21.90
C GLU A 90 -0.29 -3.08 20.49
N GLU A 91 -0.70 -1.96 19.90
CA GLU A 91 -1.28 -1.92 18.56
C GLU A 91 -0.32 -2.40 17.47
N ARG A 92 1.00 -2.27 17.66
CA ARG A 92 2.00 -2.81 16.73
C ARG A 92 1.90 -4.32 16.52
N LYS A 93 1.31 -5.06 17.47
CA LYS A 93 1.11 -6.51 17.39
C LYS A 93 -0.08 -6.87 16.50
N ILE A 94 -1.08 -5.99 16.40
CA ILE A 94 -2.28 -6.20 15.58
C ILE A 94 -1.91 -6.09 14.10
N ARG A 95 -2.23 -7.14 13.34
CA ARG A 95 -2.00 -7.24 11.89
C ARG A 95 -3.35 -7.31 11.19
N TYR A 96 -3.56 -6.38 10.26
CA TYR A 96 -4.74 -6.36 9.41
C TYR A 96 -4.43 -7.02 8.07
N SER A 97 -5.33 -7.90 7.65
CA SER A 97 -5.28 -8.56 6.34
C SER A 97 -5.92 -7.69 5.26
N SER A 98 -7.14 -7.19 5.49
CA SER A 98 -7.85 -6.36 4.52
C SER A 98 -7.60 -4.87 4.74
N ARG A 99 -7.55 -4.10 3.64
CA ARG A 99 -7.52 -2.63 3.67
C ARG A 99 -8.77 -2.07 4.35
N THR A 100 -9.91 -2.72 4.15
CA THR A 100 -11.20 -2.39 4.77
C THR A 100 -11.12 -2.45 6.29
N ALA A 101 -10.52 -3.51 6.87
CA ALA A 101 -10.35 -3.63 8.31
C ALA A 101 -9.43 -2.54 8.92
N VAL A 102 -8.54 -1.93 8.12
CA VAL A 102 -7.74 -0.77 8.54
C VAL A 102 -8.59 0.51 8.54
N LEU A 103 -9.44 0.69 7.52
CA LEU A 103 -10.29 1.87 7.37
C LEU A 103 -11.46 1.88 8.37
N ASP A 104 -12.06 0.72 8.65
CA ASP A 104 -13.16 0.58 9.61
C ASP A 104 -12.76 0.98 11.04
N ARG A 105 -11.46 0.85 11.39
CA ARG A 105 -10.95 1.31 12.68
C ARG A 105 -10.97 2.84 12.83
N PHE A 106 -10.86 3.58 11.72
CA PHE A 106 -10.96 5.04 11.73
C PHE A 106 -12.42 5.52 11.62
N ARG A 107 -13.31 4.70 11.06
CA ARG A 107 -14.74 4.99 10.90
C ARG A 107 -15.55 4.83 12.19
N LYS A 108 -15.20 3.87 13.04
CA LYS A 108 -15.88 3.59 14.33
C LYS A 108 -15.49 4.53 15.49
N ARG A 109 -14.90 5.69 15.18
CA ARG A 109 -14.48 6.69 16.18
C ARG A 109 -15.38 7.93 16.21
N GLU A 110 -16.46 7.91 15.43
CA GLU A 110 -17.61 8.80 15.53
C GLU A 110 -18.70 8.12 16.37
#